data_AF-L8LNK1-F1
#
_entry.id   AF-L8LNK1-F1
#
_cell.length_a   1.000
_cell.length_b   1.000
_cell.length_c   1.000
_cell.angle_alpha   90.00
_cell.angle_beta   90.00
_cell.angle_gamma   90.00
#
_symmetry.space_group_name_H-M   'P 1'
#
loop_
_entity.id
_entity.type
_entity.pdbx_description
1 polymer ?
#
loop_
_entity_poly.entity_id
_entity_poly.type
_entity_poly.pdbx_seq_one_letter_code
_entity_poly.pdbx_strand_id
1 'polypeptide(L)'
;MAIASPFELANIDGTNGTVLQGVSASETFGYDLSSIGDINNDGRDDFVIGDDVNNRAYVIFGNANGIPNNLNINALGPNGYRIIGPVGGDLGKW
;
A
#
# COMPACT_ATOMS: atom_id res chain seq x y z
N MET A 1 1.18 -14.94 -18.62
CA MET A 1 0.88 -13.70 -19.36
C MET A 1 2.18 -12.90 -19.41
N ALA A 2 2.68 -12.57 -20.60
CA ALA A 2 3.90 -11.75 -20.71
C ALA A 2 3.48 -10.27 -20.64
N ILE A 3 4.09 -9.50 -19.74
CA ILE A 3 3.87 -8.06 -19.63
C ILE A 3 4.78 -7.38 -20.67
N ALA A 4 4.20 -6.59 -21.58
CA ALA A 4 4.98 -5.88 -22.60
C ALA A 4 5.87 -4.81 -21.93
N SER A 5 7.10 -4.64 -22.43
CA SER A 5 8.06 -3.63 -21.96
C SER A 5 8.23 -2.53 -23.01
N PRO A 6 8.17 -1.23 -22.63
CA PRO A 6 7.90 -0.73 -21.28
C PRO A 6 6.45 -1.00 -20.85
N PHE A 7 6.26 -1.27 -19.56
CA PHE A 7 4.92 -1.35 -18.98
C PHE A 7 4.54 0.03 -18.44
N GLU A 8 3.68 0.72 -19.17
CA GLU A 8 3.21 2.05 -18.80
C GLU A 8 2.24 1.98 -17.60
N LEU A 9 2.39 2.90 -16.65
CA LEU A 9 1.48 3.01 -15.49
C LEU A 9 0.01 3.15 -15.93
N ALA A 10 -0.23 3.84 -17.05
CA ALA A 10 -1.56 4.02 -17.63
C ALA A 10 -2.20 2.71 -18.10
N ASN A 11 -1.42 1.64 -18.26
CA ASN A 11 -1.93 0.32 -18.64
C ASN A 11 -2.33 -0.52 -17.42
N ILE A 12 -2.15 -0.04 -16.19
CA ILE A 12 -2.64 -0.75 -15.00
C ILE A 12 -4.16 -0.63 -14.90
N ASP A 13 -4.86 -1.77 -14.98
CA ASP A 13 -6.33 -1.82 -15.09
C ASP A 13 -7.03 -2.61 -13.97
N GLY A 14 -6.28 -3.11 -12.98
CA GLY A 14 -6.81 -3.96 -11.91
C GLY A 14 -6.71 -5.46 -12.20
N THR A 15 -6.47 -5.87 -13.45
CA THR A 15 -6.25 -7.27 -13.83
C THR A 15 -4.77 -7.63 -13.92
N ASN A 16 -3.93 -6.62 -14.15
CA ASN A 16 -2.48 -6.74 -14.31
C ASN A 16 -1.68 -6.04 -13.20
N GLY A 17 -2.37 -5.49 -12.19
CA GLY A 17 -1.79 -4.75 -11.08
C GLY A 17 -2.80 -3.77 -10.48
N THR A 18 -2.41 -3.08 -9.42
CA THR A 18 -3.20 -2.03 -8.76
C THR A 18 -2.32 -0.83 -8.49
N VAL A 19 -2.91 0.36 -8.59
CA VAL A 19 -2.27 1.62 -8.17
C VAL A 19 -2.84 2.03 -6.81
N LEU A 20 -1.96 2.19 -5.82
CA LEU A 20 -2.28 2.80 -4.54
C LEU A 20 -1.82 4.26 -4.57
N GLN A 21 -2.72 5.18 -4.23
CA GLN A 21 -2.44 6.62 -4.27
C GLN A 21 -2.55 7.22 -2.87
N GLY A 22 -1.60 8.10 -2.55
CA GLY A 22 -1.67 8.98 -1.40
C GLY A 22 -2.85 9.94 -1.49
N VAL A 23 -3.15 10.62 -0.38
CA VAL A 23 -4.25 11.58 -0.30
C VAL A 23 -3.85 12.92 -0.89
N SER A 24 -2.59 13.31 -0.76
CA SER A 24 -2.10 14.59 -1.25
C SER A 24 -0.68 14.52 -1.81
N ALA A 25 -0.35 15.41 -2.75
CA ALA A 25 0.97 15.45 -3.39
C ALA A 25 2.11 15.88 -2.45
N SER A 26 1.80 16.45 -1.28
CA SER A 26 2.80 16.82 -0.28
C SER A 26 3.09 15.71 0.73
N GLU A 27 2.38 14.58 0.63
CA GLU A 27 2.63 13.40 1.46
C GLU A 27 3.80 12.59 0.89
N THR A 28 4.38 11.73 1.71
CA THR A 28 5.41 10.77 1.29
C THR A 28 4.85 9.35 1.23
N PHE A 29 3.53 9.21 1.04
CA PHE A 29 2.90 7.92 0.83
C PHE A 29 3.60 7.14 -0.30
N GLY A 30 4.08 5.95 0.00
CA GLY A 30 4.73 5.08 -0.98
C GLY A 30 6.23 5.34 -1.17
N TYR A 31 6.84 6.28 -0.44
CA TYR A 31 8.31 6.42 -0.43
C TYR A 31 8.98 5.20 0.18
N ASP A 32 8.39 4.68 1.26
CA ASP A 32 8.87 3.51 1.97
C ASP A 32 7.83 2.38 1.86
N LEU A 33 8.31 1.20 1.46
CA LEU A 33 7.51 -0.02 1.28
C LEU A 33 8.30 -1.21 1.83
N SER A 34 7.66 -2.03 2.67
CA SER A 34 8.24 -3.28 3.13
C SER A 34 7.21 -4.40 3.15
N SER A 35 7.62 -5.62 2.86
CA SER A 35 6.82 -6.81 3.15
C SER A 35 6.98 -7.17 4.61
N ILE A 36 5.88 -7.50 5.27
CA ILE A 36 5.85 -7.86 6.70
C ILE A 36 5.45 -9.32 6.92
N GLY A 37 5.45 -10.12 5.85
CA GLY A 37 4.91 -11.47 5.83
C GLY A 37 3.39 -11.50 5.92
N ASP A 38 2.82 -12.70 5.99
CA ASP A 38 1.38 -12.93 6.21
C ASP A 38 1.02 -12.75 7.69
N ILE A 39 0.50 -11.57 8.06
CA ILE A 39 0.15 -11.24 9.44
C ILE A 39 -1.32 -11.51 9.76
N ASN A 40 -2.15 -11.71 8.74
CA ASN A 40 -3.58 -12.02 8.90
C ASN A 40 -3.91 -13.51 8.69
N ASN A 41 -2.89 -14.34 8.41
CA ASN A 41 -2.98 -15.79 8.23
C ASN A 41 -3.84 -16.23 7.02
N ASP A 42 -3.86 -15.45 5.94
CA ASP A 42 -4.60 -15.78 4.71
C ASP A 42 -3.76 -16.52 3.64
N GLY A 43 -2.46 -16.72 3.93
CA GLY A 43 -1.49 -17.36 3.04
C GLY A 43 -0.91 -16.43 1.99
N ARG A 44 -1.00 -15.10 2.15
CA ARG A 44 -0.38 -14.08 1.29
C ARG A 44 0.42 -13.10 2.13
N ASP A 45 1.58 -12.71 1.62
CA ASP A 45 2.38 -11.69 2.29
C ASP A 45 1.65 -10.34 2.28
N ASP A 46 1.64 -9.71 3.43
CA ASP A 46 1.13 -8.37 3.65
C ASP A 46 2.27 -7.34 3.51
N PHE A 47 1.87 -6.07 3.34
CA PHE A 47 2.78 -4.97 3.08
C PHE A 47 2.52 -3.82 4.04
N VAL A 48 3.58 -3.09 4.38
CA VAL A 48 3.49 -1.79 5.04
C VAL A 48 3.98 -0.69 4.10
N ILE A 49 3.22 0.38 4.00
CA ILE A 49 3.55 1.58 3.22
C ILE A 49 3.68 2.76 4.19
N GLY A 50 4.83 3.45 4.14
CA GLY A 50 5.10 4.64 4.94
C GLY A 50 4.49 5.91 4.33
N ASP A 51 4.12 6.85 5.20
CA ASP A 51 3.76 8.23 4.92
C ASP A 51 4.36 9.09 6.04
N ASP A 52 5.67 9.33 5.92
CA ASP A 52 6.52 9.99 6.92
C ASP A 52 6.07 11.42 7.22
N VAL A 53 5.65 12.19 6.21
CA VAL A 53 5.21 13.59 6.40
C VAL A 53 4.01 13.68 7.35
N ASN A 54 3.09 12.73 7.28
CA ASN A 54 1.97 12.66 8.19
C ASN A 54 2.22 11.77 9.41
N ASN A 55 3.40 11.15 9.50
CA ASN A 55 3.79 10.19 10.53
C ASN A 55 2.75 9.07 10.65
N ARG A 56 2.48 8.43 9.50
CA ARG A 56 1.51 7.35 9.31
C ARG A 56 2.17 6.18 8.61
N ALA A 57 1.60 5.00 8.81
CA ALA A 57 1.87 3.85 7.98
C ALA A 57 0.56 3.12 7.66
N TYR A 58 0.52 2.41 6.55
CA TYR A 58 -0.65 1.67 6.10
C TYR A 58 -0.24 0.22 5.93
N VAL A 59 -0.86 -0.66 6.71
CA VAL A 59 -0.76 -2.10 6.48
C VAL A 59 -1.82 -2.46 5.46
N ILE A 60 -1.39 -3.05 4.36
CA ILE A 60 -2.24 -3.52 3.27
C ILE A 60 -2.12 -5.04 3.24
N PHE A 61 -3.26 -5.71 3.36
CA PHE A 61 -3.30 -7.15 3.32
C PHE A 61 -3.13 -7.66 1.90
N GLY A 62 -2.31 -8.69 1.76
CA GLY A 62 -2.27 -9.53 0.56
C GLY A 62 -3.65 -10.13 0.30
N ASN A 63 -3.92 -10.50 -0.95
CA ASN A 63 -5.17 -11.18 -1.29
C ASN A 63 -4.98 -12.12 -2.48
N ALA A 64 -5.61 -13.28 -2.44
CA ALA A 64 -5.58 -14.25 -3.54
C ALA A 64 -6.18 -13.70 -4.85
N ASN A 65 -7.13 -12.77 -4.76
CA ASN A 65 -7.74 -12.09 -5.90
C ASN A 65 -7.01 -10.77 -6.26
N GLY A 66 -5.87 -10.48 -5.61
CA GLY A 66 -5.15 -9.23 -5.74
C GLY A 66 -5.72 -8.10 -4.90
N ILE A 67 -4.95 -7.03 -4.76
CA ILE A 67 -5.37 -5.82 -4.04
C ILE A 67 -6.41 -5.09 -4.91
N PRO A 68 -7.57 -4.66 -4.36
CA PRO A 68 -8.60 -3.98 -5.12
C PRO A 68 -8.07 -2.75 -5.87
N ASN A 69 -8.45 -2.64 -7.15
CA ASN A 69 -8.16 -1.44 -7.94
C ASN A 69 -8.88 -0.24 -7.30
N ASN A 70 -8.18 0.87 -7.10
CA ASN A 70 -8.65 2.06 -6.37
C ASN A 70 -8.96 1.85 -4.88
N LEU A 71 -8.19 1.01 -4.18
CA LEU A 71 -8.27 0.90 -2.72
C LEU A 71 -8.06 2.27 -2.06
N ASN A 72 -9.08 2.75 -1.35
CA ASN A 72 -9.01 4.01 -0.60
C ASN A 72 -8.22 3.81 0.69
N ILE A 73 -7.02 4.37 0.77
CA ILE A 73 -6.14 4.25 1.94
C ILE A 73 -6.70 4.91 3.22
N ASN A 74 -7.70 5.78 3.10
CA ASN A 74 -8.42 6.35 4.25
C ASN A 74 -9.54 5.44 4.79
N ALA A 75 -9.91 4.40 4.03
CA ALA A 75 -11.00 3.50 4.34
C ALA A 75 -10.67 2.07 3.86
N LEU A 76 -9.61 1.49 4.42
CA LEU A 76 -9.09 0.18 4.00
C LEU A 76 -10.08 -0.98 4.22
N GLY A 77 -10.95 -0.86 5.23
CA GLY A 77 -11.96 -1.87 5.54
C GLY A 77 -11.31 -3.24 5.80
N PRO A 78 -11.71 -4.31 5.08
CA PRO A 78 -11.13 -5.64 5.27
C PRO A 78 -9.74 -5.79 4.63
N ASN A 79 -9.24 -4.79 3.90
CA ASN A 79 -7.98 -4.89 3.15
C ASN A 79 -6.77 -4.37 3.94
N GLY A 80 -6.93 -4.02 5.22
CA GLY A 80 -5.83 -3.54 6.04
C GLY A 80 -6.24 -2.49 7.06
N TYR A 81 -5.24 -1.81 7.62
CA TYR A 81 -5.45 -0.77 8.63
C TYR A 81 -4.35 0.29 8.59
N ARG A 82 -4.67 1.46 9.15
CA ARG A 82 -3.73 2.58 9.28
C ARG A 82 -3.12 2.62 10.68
N ILE A 83 -1.81 2.79 10.74
CA ILE A 83 -1.03 3.05 11.94
C ILE A 83 -0.78 4.55 12.02
N ILE A 84 -1.03 5.13 13.19
CA ILE A 84 -0.79 6.55 13.48
C ILE A 84 0.37 6.64 14.46
N GLY A 85 1.41 7.39 14.10
CA GLY A 85 2.55 7.62 14.97
C GLY A 85 2.26 8.72 16.01
N PRO A 86 3.08 8.80 17.07
CA PRO A 86 2.99 9.86 18.06
C PRO A 86 3.40 11.21 17.45
N VAL A 87 2.86 12.33 17.95
CA VAL A 87 3.23 13.68 17.46
C VAL A 87 4.75 13.87 17.49
N GLY A 88 5.34 14.19 16.32
CA GLY A 88 6.79 14.37 16.17
C GLY A 88 7.62 13.08 16.12
N GLY A 89 6.98 11.93 15.91
CA GLY A 89 7.65 10.64 15.74
C GLY A 89 8.23 10.41 14.34
N ASP A 90 9.02 9.35 14.21
CA ASP A 90 9.66 8.88 12.98
C ASP A 90 8.96 7.63 12.40
N LEU A 91 7.63 7.51 12.55
CA LEU A 91 6.89 6.35 12.03
C LEU A 91 6.95 6.35 10.50
N GLY A 92 7.38 5.24 9.91
CA GLY A 92 7.44 5.09 8.46
C GLY A 92 8.85 4.92 7.91
N LYS A 93 9.89 5.12 8.73
CA LYS A 93 11.29 4.95 8.34
C LYS A 93 11.73 3.50 8.58
N TRP A 94 11.88 2.71 7.51
CA TRP A 94 12.32 1.32 7.58
C TRP A 94 13.57 1.10 6.72
#